data_AF-A0A8D9EP64-F1
#
_entry.id   AF-A0A8D9EP64-F1
#
_cell.length_a   1.000
_cell.length_b   1.000
_cell.length_c   1.000
_cell.angle_alpha   90.00
_cell.angle_beta   90.00
_cell.angle_gamma   90.00
#
_symmetry.space_group_name_H-M   'P 1'
#
loop_
_entity.id
_entity.type
_entity.pdbx_description
1 polymer ?
#
loop_
_entity_poly.entity_id
_entity_poly.type
_entity_poly.pdbx_seq_one_letter_code
_entity_poly.pdbx_strand_id
1 'polypeptide(L)'
;MSSCKLLKTVNWCQKRINIDVPQGIISVKCFSSKSKSSTFGLIFDIDGVLVRGKAVLPGVANTFKSKLTNQDGKFVVPTVFVTNAGNSLAADKAKQLSEWLGVEVREDQVVMSHTPIKMLHKYHQKHTFVSGQGPMAEIAKRLGFEKVATVDDVRNAYPLLDCVDHRRRFTLKDVQSGKVVPTELSPIEAIAVIGEPVRWETNLQLIIDLLLTNGNPNQLPARVPYPHIPVIASNMDLLWMSEANIPRFGHGTFMVCLESLYKKITGYDLKYDYLVGKPCELTYQYAVQLLLKQVQQPQQLVTLYGIGDNINTDIFGANLYHQYLSDKSSARLPANERPEFVKSCYSVLVKTGVFNNEIADTELDHSPRDLLNLGTDLRQATYILDDVNVAIDHIFQVELGDKEKAVLEKWR
;
A
#
# COMPACT_ATOMS: atom_id res chain seq x y z
N MET A 1 48.00 11.32 -2.79
CA MET A 1 47.53 11.45 -4.19
C MET A 1 47.02 10.11 -4.68
N SER A 2 45.70 9.95 -4.77
CA SER A 2 44.97 9.24 -5.83
C SER A 2 43.55 9.04 -5.34
N SER A 3 42.68 9.90 -5.87
CA SER A 3 41.24 9.98 -5.72
C SER A 3 40.56 8.75 -6.31
N CYS A 4 39.77 8.03 -5.51
CA CYS A 4 38.83 7.04 -6.05
C CYS A 4 37.42 7.63 -6.04
N LYS A 5 36.90 7.83 -7.25
CA LYS A 5 35.65 8.51 -7.59
C LYS A 5 34.45 7.77 -6.97
N LEU A 6 33.60 8.50 -6.24
CA LEU A 6 32.24 8.07 -5.91
C LEU A 6 31.44 7.88 -7.22
N LEU A 7 31.15 6.64 -7.56
CA LEU A 7 30.17 6.28 -8.59
C LEU A 7 28.76 6.52 -8.03
N LYS A 8 28.27 7.75 -8.20
CA LYS A 8 26.84 8.07 -8.17
C LYS A 8 26.18 7.50 -9.42
N THR A 9 25.61 6.31 -9.32
CA THR A 9 24.63 5.82 -10.32
C THR A 9 23.68 4.86 -9.62
N VAL A 10 22.58 5.41 -9.10
CA VAL A 10 21.38 4.62 -8.78
C VAL A 10 20.62 4.48 -10.08
N ASN A 11 20.77 3.33 -10.75
CA ASN A 11 20.00 3.00 -11.93
C ASN A 11 18.59 2.58 -11.51
N TRP A 12 17.68 3.57 -11.45
CA TRP A 12 16.25 3.30 -11.49
C TRP A 12 15.89 2.77 -12.88
N CYS A 13 15.51 1.50 -12.98
CA CYS A 13 14.90 0.97 -14.19
C CYS A 13 13.37 1.18 -14.12
N GLN A 14 12.92 2.44 -14.06
CA GLN A 14 11.52 2.77 -14.37
C GLN A 14 11.35 2.68 -15.89
N LYS A 15 11.17 1.46 -16.40
CA LYS A 15 10.67 1.27 -17.77
C LYS A 15 9.25 1.81 -17.83
N ARG A 16 9.01 2.73 -18.77
CA ARG A 16 7.74 3.35 -19.16
C ARG A 16 6.54 2.44 -18.88
N ILE A 17 5.66 2.87 -17.99
CA ILE A 17 4.31 2.33 -17.87
C ILE A 17 3.42 3.32 -18.64
N ASN A 18 2.70 2.84 -19.65
CA ASN A 18 1.50 3.55 -20.12
C ASN A 18 0.36 3.06 -19.26
N ILE A 19 -0.26 3.96 -18.48
CA ILE A 19 -1.47 3.66 -17.73
C ILE A 19 -2.66 4.02 -18.63
N ASP A 20 -3.20 3.03 -19.34
CA ASP A 20 -4.45 3.22 -20.07
C ASP A 20 -5.61 3.27 -19.06
N VAL A 21 -6.19 4.46 -18.86
CA VAL A 21 -7.35 4.66 -17.99
C VAL A 21 -8.59 4.06 -18.66
N PRO A 22 -9.27 3.05 -18.08
CA PRO A 22 -10.52 2.56 -18.64
C PRO A 22 -11.61 3.62 -18.47
N GLN A 23 -12.18 4.08 -19.58
CA GLN A 23 -13.39 4.91 -19.60
C GLN A 23 -14.62 4.06 -19.26
N GLY A 24 -14.73 3.64 -17.99
CA GLY A 24 -15.93 3.01 -17.45
C GLY A 24 -16.81 4.06 -16.78
N ILE A 25 -17.94 4.41 -17.40
CA ILE A 25 -18.93 5.35 -16.84
C ILE A 25 -19.60 4.67 -15.64
N ILE A 26 -19.17 5.00 -14.43
CA ILE A 26 -19.93 4.75 -13.19
C ILE A 26 -20.67 6.04 -12.86
N SER A 27 -22.00 6.01 -12.92
CA SER A 27 -22.85 7.14 -12.54
C SER A 27 -22.80 7.34 -11.03
N VAL A 28 -22.18 8.42 -10.56
CA VAL A 28 -22.19 8.84 -9.15
C VAL A 28 -22.66 10.29 -9.08
N LYS A 29 -23.67 10.55 -8.23
CA LYS A 29 -24.27 11.88 -8.06
C LYS A 29 -23.28 12.82 -7.36
N CYS A 30 -22.94 13.91 -8.06
CA CYS A 30 -21.97 14.93 -7.68
C CYS A 30 -22.31 15.72 -6.39
N PHE A 31 -21.26 16.20 -5.72
CA PHE A 31 -21.27 17.05 -4.52
C PHE A 31 -21.92 18.41 -4.80
N SER A 32 -23.13 18.69 -4.34
CA SER A 32 -23.78 19.99 -4.58
C SER A 32 -23.22 21.10 -3.66
N SER A 33 -22.17 21.79 -4.10
CA SER A 33 -21.91 23.17 -3.66
C SER A 33 -21.68 24.06 -4.89
N LYS A 34 -22.48 25.14 -5.00
CA LYS A 34 -22.44 26.10 -6.12
C LYS A 34 -21.22 27.04 -6.08
N SER A 35 -20.17 26.78 -5.29
CA SER A 35 -19.01 27.68 -5.22
C SER A 35 -17.86 27.20 -6.09
N LYS A 36 -17.33 28.12 -6.91
CA LYS A 36 -16.04 28.00 -7.62
C LYS A 36 -14.81 28.00 -6.67
N SER A 37 -15.00 27.71 -5.38
CA SER A 37 -13.93 27.77 -4.38
C SER A 37 -13.10 26.49 -4.42
N SER A 38 -11.79 26.62 -4.24
CA SER A 38 -10.90 25.49 -3.95
C SER A 38 -11.36 24.75 -2.69
N THR A 39 -11.06 23.47 -2.63
CA THR A 39 -11.28 22.55 -1.53
C THR A 39 -10.01 21.72 -1.29
N PHE A 40 -10.02 20.97 -0.20
CA PHE A 40 -8.94 20.10 0.23
C PHE A 40 -9.42 18.66 0.36
N GLY A 41 -8.49 17.72 0.32
CA GLY A 41 -8.75 16.28 0.47
C GLY A 41 -8.05 15.71 1.70
N LEU A 42 -8.70 14.74 2.34
CA LEU A 42 -8.19 14.06 3.52
C LEU A 42 -7.82 12.61 3.17
N ILE A 43 -6.61 12.23 3.55
CA ILE A 43 -6.07 10.87 3.41
C ILE A 43 -5.75 10.38 4.82
N PHE A 44 -6.57 9.47 5.34
CA PHE A 44 -6.40 8.94 6.70
C PHE A 44 -5.69 7.58 6.67
N ASP A 45 -4.64 7.42 7.47
CA ASP A 45 -4.33 6.10 8.00
C ASP A 45 -5.45 5.61 8.96
N ILE A 46 -5.49 4.31 9.21
CA ILE A 46 -6.53 3.67 10.02
C ILE A 46 -6.00 3.28 11.41
N ASP A 47 -4.94 2.49 11.46
CA ASP A 47 -4.48 1.82 12.68
C ASP A 47 -3.53 2.73 13.45
N GLY A 48 -3.95 3.21 14.63
CA GLY A 48 -3.22 4.23 15.39
C GLY A 48 -3.74 5.64 15.14
N VAL A 49 -4.58 5.87 14.12
CA VAL A 49 -5.21 7.17 13.82
C VAL A 49 -6.70 7.18 14.11
N LEU A 50 -7.44 6.16 13.68
CA LEU A 50 -8.90 6.04 13.87
C LEU A 50 -9.25 4.99 14.91
N VAL A 51 -8.48 3.91 14.95
CA VAL A 51 -8.70 2.76 15.82
C VAL A 51 -7.40 2.29 16.46
N ARG A 52 -7.50 1.55 17.56
CA ARG A 52 -6.43 0.73 18.12
C ARG A 52 -6.91 -0.71 18.20
N GLY A 53 -6.40 -1.57 17.33
CA GLY A 53 -6.97 -2.90 17.09
C GLY A 53 -8.42 -2.77 16.61
N LYS A 54 -9.38 -3.23 17.42
CA LYS A 54 -10.83 -3.12 17.11
C LYS A 54 -11.53 -1.96 17.81
N ALA A 55 -10.85 -1.24 18.69
CA ALA A 55 -11.43 -0.17 19.48
C ALA A 55 -11.29 1.17 18.75
N VAL A 56 -12.41 1.86 18.53
CA VAL A 56 -12.40 3.22 17.97
C VAL A 56 -11.80 4.18 18.99
N LEU A 57 -10.90 5.06 18.54
CA LEU A 57 -10.28 6.05 19.42
C LEU A 57 -11.32 7.08 19.91
N PRO A 58 -11.11 7.68 21.10
CA PRO A 58 -12.04 8.65 21.65
C PRO A 58 -12.35 9.80 20.69
N GLY A 59 -13.63 10.18 20.59
CA GLY A 59 -14.08 11.31 19.77
C GLY A 59 -14.18 11.06 18.27
N VAL A 60 -13.49 10.04 17.71
CA VAL A 60 -13.39 9.82 16.25
C VAL A 60 -14.76 9.71 15.59
N ALA A 61 -15.62 8.79 16.03
CA ALA A 61 -16.94 8.61 15.43
C ALA A 61 -17.79 9.89 15.48
N ASN A 62 -17.71 10.65 16.57
CA ASN A 62 -18.43 11.91 16.70
C ASN A 62 -17.87 12.99 15.76
N THR A 63 -16.54 13.07 15.61
CA THR A 63 -15.89 14.02 14.70
C THR A 63 -16.26 13.73 13.25
N PHE A 64 -16.25 12.47 12.82
CA PHE A 64 -16.69 12.09 11.48
C PHE A 64 -18.15 12.50 11.23
N LYS A 65 -19.06 12.18 12.16
CA LYS A 65 -20.48 12.55 12.06
C LYS A 65 -20.75 14.06 12.06
N SER A 66 -20.04 14.81 12.90
CA SER A 66 -20.38 16.21 13.19
C SER A 66 -19.60 17.25 12.38
N LYS A 67 -18.45 16.85 11.80
CA LYS A 67 -17.54 17.75 11.05
C LYS A 67 -17.26 17.28 9.63
N LEU A 68 -17.23 15.97 9.38
CA LEU A 68 -16.92 15.43 8.06
C LEU A 68 -18.12 14.98 7.26
N THR A 69 -19.32 14.90 7.86
CA THR A 69 -20.57 14.57 7.16
C THR A 69 -21.67 15.62 7.32
N ASN A 70 -22.57 15.68 6.35
CA ASN A 70 -23.81 16.47 6.43
C ASN A 70 -24.93 15.71 7.18
N GLN A 71 -26.13 16.30 7.26
CA GLN A 71 -27.30 15.67 7.92
C GLN A 71 -27.73 14.33 7.29
N ASP A 72 -27.43 14.11 6.01
CA ASP A 72 -27.70 12.83 5.32
C ASP A 72 -26.61 11.78 5.56
N GLY A 73 -25.60 12.08 6.39
CA GLY A 73 -24.46 11.19 6.65
C GLY A 73 -23.46 11.10 5.51
N LYS A 74 -23.53 12.01 4.51
CA LYS A 74 -22.61 12.05 3.38
C LYS A 74 -21.40 12.92 3.68
N PHE A 75 -20.22 12.45 3.27
CA PHE A 75 -18.99 13.22 3.40
C PHE A 75 -19.09 14.60 2.72
N VAL A 76 -18.69 15.65 3.43
CA VAL A 76 -18.64 17.03 2.91
C VAL A 76 -17.23 17.44 2.46
N VAL A 77 -16.22 16.67 2.85
CA VAL A 77 -14.83 16.79 2.40
C VAL A 77 -14.43 15.51 1.67
N PRO A 78 -13.81 15.59 0.47
CA PRO A 78 -13.23 14.43 -0.20
C PRO A 78 -12.31 13.65 0.75
N THR A 79 -12.65 12.39 1.02
CA THR A 79 -12.00 11.58 2.05
C THR A 79 -11.68 10.18 1.53
N VAL A 80 -10.44 9.73 1.74
CA VAL A 80 -9.97 8.38 1.45
C VAL A 80 -9.22 7.83 2.67
N PHE A 81 -9.38 6.53 2.92
CA PHE A 81 -8.71 5.77 3.97
C PHE A 81 -7.64 4.89 3.33
N VAL A 82 -6.40 5.01 3.79
CA VAL A 82 -5.23 4.31 3.24
C VAL A 82 -4.56 3.50 4.34
N THR A 83 -4.61 2.17 4.23
CA THR A 83 -4.00 1.24 5.19
C THR A 83 -2.98 0.35 4.50
N ASN A 84 -1.92 0.00 5.23
CA ASN A 84 -0.96 -1.02 4.79
C ASN A 84 -1.42 -2.46 5.10
N ALA A 85 -2.66 -2.65 5.59
CA ALA A 85 -3.26 -3.97 5.66
C ALA A 85 -3.42 -4.58 4.25
N GLY A 86 -3.03 -5.84 4.11
CA GLY A 86 -3.11 -6.61 2.85
C GLY A 86 -3.99 -7.86 2.93
N ASN A 87 -4.70 -8.06 4.05
CA ASN A 87 -5.33 -9.35 4.38
C ASN A 87 -6.82 -9.47 4.01
N SER A 88 -7.42 -8.44 3.44
CA SER A 88 -8.86 -8.35 3.17
C SER A 88 -9.15 -7.53 1.92
N LEU A 89 -10.42 -7.56 1.48
CA LEU A 89 -10.92 -6.71 0.41
C LEU A 89 -11.14 -5.28 0.91
N ALA A 90 -11.00 -4.31 0.01
CA ALA A 90 -11.35 -2.91 0.29
C ALA A 90 -12.83 -2.77 0.71
N ALA A 91 -13.72 -3.59 0.13
CA ALA A 91 -15.15 -3.62 0.49
C ALA A 91 -15.38 -4.05 1.96
N ASP A 92 -14.68 -5.09 2.41
CA ASP A 92 -14.79 -5.58 3.79
C ASP A 92 -14.27 -4.53 4.78
N LYS A 93 -13.15 -3.89 4.44
CA LYS A 93 -12.58 -2.80 5.23
C LYS A 93 -13.49 -1.57 5.26
N ALA A 94 -14.13 -1.22 4.14
CA ALA A 94 -15.10 -0.13 4.07
C ALA A 94 -16.32 -0.38 4.96
N LYS A 95 -16.85 -1.61 4.97
CA LYS A 95 -17.92 -2.01 5.89
C LYS A 95 -17.49 -1.87 7.35
N GLN A 96 -16.30 -2.36 7.69
CA GLN A 96 -15.74 -2.25 9.04
C GLN A 96 -15.57 -0.79 9.49
N LEU A 97 -15.02 0.07 8.61
CA LEU A 97 -14.92 1.50 8.86
C LEU A 97 -16.29 2.15 9.05
N SER A 98 -17.29 1.73 8.28
CA SER A 98 -18.65 2.26 8.42
C SER A 98 -19.24 1.96 9.79
N GLU A 99 -19.04 0.74 10.29
CA GLU A 99 -19.47 0.32 11.64
C GLU A 99 -18.75 1.12 12.73
N TRP A 100 -17.43 1.33 12.59
CA TRP A 100 -16.63 2.07 13.56
C TRP A 100 -16.95 3.57 13.62
N LEU A 101 -17.07 4.20 12.46
CA LEU A 101 -17.27 5.65 12.36
C LEU A 101 -18.76 6.02 12.49
N GLY A 102 -19.66 5.07 12.26
CA GLY A 102 -21.10 5.28 12.21
C GLY A 102 -21.55 6.19 11.07
N VAL A 103 -20.77 6.23 9.98
CA VAL A 103 -21.06 6.93 8.72
C VAL A 103 -20.78 5.97 7.56
N GLU A 104 -21.46 6.12 6.43
CA GLU A 104 -21.25 5.22 5.29
C GLU A 104 -19.88 5.47 4.63
N VAL A 105 -18.99 4.48 4.71
CA VAL A 105 -17.73 4.43 3.97
C VAL A 105 -17.88 3.43 2.82
N ARG A 106 -17.64 3.91 1.59
CA ARG A 106 -17.73 3.08 0.39
C ARG A 106 -16.39 2.42 0.05
N GLU A 107 -16.43 1.33 -0.72
CA GLU A 107 -15.23 0.64 -1.22
C GLU A 107 -14.30 1.58 -1.99
N ASP A 108 -14.85 2.53 -2.77
CA ASP A 108 -14.09 3.52 -3.54
C ASP A 108 -13.47 4.65 -2.68
N GLN A 109 -13.60 4.56 -1.35
CA GLN A 109 -12.92 5.40 -0.38
C GLN A 109 -11.82 4.66 0.37
N VAL A 110 -11.54 3.39 0.06
CA VAL A 110 -10.55 2.57 0.78
C VAL A 110 -9.44 2.12 -0.16
N VAL A 111 -8.19 2.34 0.28
CA VAL A 111 -6.97 1.87 -0.37
C VAL A 111 -6.25 0.93 0.60
N MET A 112 -6.24 -0.36 0.27
CA MET A 112 -5.43 -1.37 0.94
C MET A 112 -3.99 -1.34 0.39
N SER A 113 -3.03 -1.98 1.06
CA SER A 113 -1.61 -1.99 0.62
C SER A 113 -1.44 -2.42 -0.83
N HIS A 114 -2.23 -3.40 -1.26
CA HIS A 114 -2.20 -4.03 -2.57
C HIS A 114 -3.06 -3.32 -3.61
N THR A 115 -3.95 -2.40 -3.21
CA THR A 115 -4.91 -1.75 -4.11
C THR A 115 -4.25 -1.01 -5.29
N PRO A 116 -3.10 -0.32 -5.13
CA PRO A 116 -2.43 0.36 -6.24
C PRO A 116 -1.95 -0.57 -7.37
N ILE A 117 -1.91 -1.90 -7.16
CA ILE A 117 -1.60 -2.88 -8.21
C ILE A 117 -2.61 -2.81 -9.37
N LYS A 118 -3.81 -2.28 -9.13
CA LYS A 118 -4.79 -1.97 -10.19
C LYS A 118 -4.24 -1.06 -11.29
N MET A 119 -3.22 -0.25 -11.00
CA MET A 119 -2.56 0.62 -11.98
C MET A 119 -1.42 -0.07 -12.74
N LEU A 120 -1.00 -1.29 -12.32
CA LEU A 120 0.14 -1.99 -12.88
C LEU A 120 -0.27 -2.93 -14.03
N HIS A 121 -0.92 -2.38 -15.04
CA HIS A 121 -1.53 -3.13 -16.16
C HIS A 121 -0.58 -4.09 -16.88
N LYS A 122 0.73 -3.77 -16.92
CA LYS A 122 1.75 -4.63 -17.54
C LYS A 122 1.88 -6.03 -16.90
N TYR A 123 1.31 -6.26 -15.73
CA TYR A 123 1.31 -7.57 -15.06
C TYR A 123 -0.03 -8.30 -15.13
N HIS A 124 -1.12 -7.65 -15.51
CA HIS A 124 -2.47 -8.21 -15.40
C HIS A 124 -2.64 -9.49 -16.23
N GLN A 125 -2.02 -9.58 -17.41
CA GLN A 125 -2.08 -10.76 -18.29
C GLN A 125 -1.05 -11.85 -17.94
N LYS A 126 -0.09 -11.56 -17.05
CA LYS A 126 0.95 -12.51 -16.67
C LYS A 126 0.41 -13.57 -15.73
N HIS A 127 0.85 -14.81 -15.90
CA HIS A 127 0.61 -15.86 -14.92
C HIS A 127 1.36 -15.54 -13.62
N THR A 128 0.62 -15.07 -12.63
CA THR A 128 1.19 -14.45 -11.43
C THR A 128 1.00 -15.36 -10.23
N PHE A 129 2.11 -15.71 -9.57
CA PHE A 129 2.06 -16.34 -8.26
C PHE A 129 1.76 -15.29 -7.19
N VAL A 130 0.74 -15.52 -6.36
CA VAL A 130 0.31 -14.58 -5.33
C VAL A 130 0.48 -15.19 -3.93
N SER A 131 1.18 -14.45 -3.07
CA SER A 131 1.43 -14.83 -1.67
C SER A 131 0.94 -13.75 -0.71
N GLY A 132 0.29 -14.20 0.35
CA GLY A 132 -0.21 -13.40 1.46
C GLY A 132 -1.29 -14.12 2.25
N GLN A 133 -2.05 -13.38 3.06
CA GLN A 133 -3.13 -13.90 3.91
C GLN A 133 -4.49 -13.37 3.48
N GLY A 134 -5.54 -14.18 3.60
CA GLY A 134 -6.90 -13.83 3.22
C GLY A 134 -7.31 -14.48 1.89
N PRO A 135 -8.39 -14.01 1.23
CA PRO A 135 -8.89 -14.59 -0.02
C PRO A 135 -8.01 -14.17 -1.21
N MET A 136 -6.76 -14.61 -1.24
CA MET A 136 -5.71 -14.17 -2.18
C MET A 136 -6.12 -14.28 -3.66
N ALA A 137 -6.79 -15.37 -4.04
CA ALA A 137 -7.27 -15.55 -5.41
C ALA A 137 -8.33 -14.49 -5.79
N GLU A 138 -9.26 -14.17 -4.88
CA GLU A 138 -10.27 -13.13 -5.11
C GLU A 138 -9.64 -11.73 -5.13
N ILE A 139 -8.74 -11.45 -4.17
CA ILE A 139 -7.98 -10.20 -4.12
C ILE A 139 -7.24 -10.00 -5.45
N ALA A 140 -6.47 -10.99 -5.89
CA ALA A 140 -5.70 -10.91 -7.12
C ALA A 140 -6.58 -10.64 -8.35
N LYS A 141 -7.71 -11.34 -8.47
CA LYS A 141 -8.69 -11.11 -9.56
C LYS A 141 -9.23 -9.67 -9.53
N ARG A 142 -9.59 -9.14 -8.36
CA ARG A 142 -10.07 -7.75 -8.21
C ARG A 142 -8.99 -6.70 -8.45
N LEU A 143 -7.72 -7.05 -8.30
CA LEU A 143 -6.58 -6.19 -8.64
C LEU A 143 -6.30 -6.15 -10.15
N GLY A 144 -6.94 -7.02 -10.95
CA GLY A 144 -6.82 -7.08 -12.40
C GLY A 144 -6.01 -8.26 -12.93
N PHE A 145 -5.47 -9.14 -12.07
CA PHE A 145 -4.77 -10.33 -12.55
C PHE A 145 -5.74 -11.33 -13.21
N GLU A 146 -5.42 -11.74 -14.43
CA GLU A 146 -6.22 -12.67 -15.22
C GLU A 146 -5.84 -14.13 -14.96
N LYS A 147 -4.56 -14.38 -14.67
CA LYS A 147 -3.99 -15.72 -14.44
C LYS A 147 -3.28 -15.72 -13.09
N VAL A 148 -3.83 -16.43 -12.12
CA VAL A 148 -3.35 -16.43 -10.74
C VAL A 148 -3.03 -17.85 -10.31
N ALA A 149 -1.85 -18.03 -9.71
CA ALA A 149 -1.49 -19.23 -8.97
C ALA A 149 -1.31 -18.87 -7.49
N THR A 150 -1.92 -19.66 -6.62
CA THR A 150 -1.74 -19.56 -5.18
C THR A 150 -0.62 -20.49 -4.70
N VAL A 151 -0.28 -20.37 -3.42
CA VAL A 151 0.62 -21.30 -2.71
C VAL A 151 0.17 -22.76 -2.91
N ASP A 152 -1.13 -23.03 -2.77
CA ASP A 152 -1.64 -24.39 -2.89
C ASP A 152 -1.64 -24.88 -4.35
N ASP A 153 -1.84 -24.01 -5.35
CA ASP A 153 -1.73 -24.39 -6.76
C ASP A 153 -0.31 -24.84 -7.12
N VAL A 154 0.71 -24.09 -6.67
CA VAL A 154 2.12 -24.45 -6.90
C VAL A 154 2.48 -25.75 -6.20
N ARG A 155 1.97 -25.98 -4.98
CA ARG A 155 2.20 -27.25 -4.26
C ARG A 155 1.54 -28.43 -4.95
N ASN A 156 0.32 -28.25 -5.43
CA ASN A 156 -0.41 -29.31 -6.12
C ASN A 156 0.26 -29.64 -7.45
N ALA A 157 0.83 -28.64 -8.13
CA ALA A 157 1.59 -28.84 -9.36
C ALA A 157 2.97 -29.45 -9.13
N TYR A 158 3.61 -29.13 -8.00
CA TYR A 158 4.95 -29.59 -7.67
C TYR A 158 5.01 -30.14 -6.23
N PRO A 159 4.42 -31.32 -5.97
CA PRO A 159 4.19 -31.85 -4.62
C PRO A 159 5.45 -32.19 -3.83
N LEU A 160 6.62 -32.16 -4.47
CA LEU A 160 7.91 -32.44 -3.84
C LEU A 160 8.66 -31.18 -3.40
N LEU A 161 8.21 -29.97 -3.77
CA LEU A 161 8.90 -28.71 -3.44
C LEU A 161 8.72 -28.32 -1.98
N ASP A 162 7.50 -28.41 -1.45
CA ASP A 162 7.28 -28.10 -0.02
C ASP A 162 7.69 -29.28 0.87
N CYS A 163 9.00 -29.37 1.10
CA CYS A 163 9.59 -30.34 1.98
C CYS A 163 9.58 -29.93 3.46
N VAL A 164 9.25 -28.67 3.76
CA VAL A 164 9.34 -28.07 5.09
C VAL A 164 8.06 -28.23 5.90
N ASP A 165 6.88 -28.27 5.24
CA ASP A 165 5.64 -28.64 5.92
C ASP A 165 5.49 -30.18 6.01
N HIS A 166 6.09 -30.77 7.04
CA HIS A 166 6.06 -32.22 7.25
C HIS A 166 4.65 -32.83 7.34
N ARG A 167 3.63 -32.04 7.74
CA ARG A 167 2.26 -32.54 7.87
C ARG A 167 1.56 -32.67 6.52
N ARG A 168 1.92 -31.82 5.56
CA ARG A 168 1.31 -31.77 4.22
C ARG A 168 2.29 -32.16 3.11
N ARG A 169 3.46 -32.68 3.46
CA ARG A 169 4.50 -33.11 2.52
C ARG A 169 4.11 -34.43 1.86
N PHE A 170 4.31 -34.50 0.55
CA PHE A 170 4.24 -35.75 -0.20
C PHE A 170 5.64 -36.31 -0.47
N THR A 171 5.73 -37.62 -0.60
CA THR A 171 6.96 -38.32 -0.96
C THR A 171 6.99 -38.66 -2.44
N LEU A 172 8.18 -38.93 -2.97
CA LEU A 172 8.34 -39.43 -4.32
C LEU A 172 7.53 -40.73 -4.56
N LYS A 173 7.39 -41.57 -3.53
CA LYS A 173 6.57 -42.80 -3.60
C LYS A 173 5.09 -42.48 -3.75
N ASP A 174 4.57 -41.44 -3.08
CA ASP A 174 3.18 -41.03 -3.23
C ASP A 174 2.87 -40.57 -4.67
N VAL A 175 3.81 -39.85 -5.30
CA VAL A 175 3.68 -39.42 -6.69
C VAL A 175 3.81 -40.60 -7.66
N GLN A 176 4.83 -41.45 -7.48
CA GLN A 176 5.07 -42.61 -8.36
C GLN A 176 3.97 -43.68 -8.27
N SER A 177 3.32 -43.82 -7.12
CA SER A 177 2.19 -44.75 -6.94
C SER A 177 0.86 -44.21 -7.45
N GLY A 178 0.80 -42.94 -7.88
CA GLY A 178 -0.44 -42.29 -8.30
C GLY A 178 -1.36 -41.91 -7.13
N LYS A 179 -0.91 -42.02 -5.87
CA LYS A 179 -1.65 -41.53 -4.70
C LYS A 179 -1.83 -40.01 -4.72
N VAL A 180 -0.88 -39.30 -5.33
CA VAL A 180 -0.95 -37.88 -5.63
C VAL A 180 -0.63 -37.68 -7.10
N VAL A 181 -1.53 -37.02 -7.82
CA VAL A 181 -1.33 -36.68 -9.23
C VAL A 181 -1.04 -35.19 -9.29
N PRO A 182 0.18 -34.78 -9.71
CA PRO A 182 0.50 -33.37 -9.88
C PRO A 182 -0.46 -32.69 -10.87
N THR A 183 -0.93 -31.50 -10.54
CA THR A 183 -1.75 -30.70 -11.45
C THR A 183 -0.89 -29.99 -12.49
N GLU A 184 -1.40 -29.82 -13.70
CA GLU A 184 -0.73 -29.01 -14.72
C GLU A 184 -0.73 -27.53 -14.30
N LEU A 185 0.45 -26.90 -14.37
CA LEU A 185 0.62 -25.48 -14.10
C LEU A 185 1.60 -24.89 -15.12
N SER A 186 1.14 -23.87 -15.84
CA SER A 186 2.02 -23.11 -16.75
C SER A 186 3.10 -22.37 -15.96
N PRO A 187 4.27 -22.07 -16.57
CA PRO A 187 5.31 -21.30 -15.90
C PRO A 187 4.79 -19.99 -15.30
N ILE A 188 5.30 -19.66 -14.11
CA ILE A 188 4.99 -18.40 -13.44
C ILE A 188 5.81 -17.27 -14.06
N GLU A 189 5.16 -16.19 -14.45
CA GLU A 189 5.76 -15.06 -15.16
C GLU A 189 6.00 -13.83 -14.26
N ALA A 190 5.40 -13.81 -13.07
CA ALA A 190 5.59 -12.78 -12.03
C ALA A 190 5.22 -13.32 -10.65
N ILE A 191 5.77 -12.71 -9.60
CA ILE A 191 5.43 -12.97 -8.20
C ILE A 191 4.86 -11.69 -7.58
N ALA A 192 3.73 -11.80 -6.91
CA ALA A 192 3.11 -10.73 -6.13
C ALA A 192 3.02 -11.15 -4.66
N VAL A 193 3.86 -10.56 -3.80
CA VAL A 193 3.85 -10.78 -2.35
C VAL A 193 3.08 -9.62 -1.70
N ILE A 194 1.77 -9.80 -1.54
CA ILE A 194 0.81 -8.69 -1.33
C ILE A 194 0.18 -8.65 0.08
N GLY A 195 0.78 -9.37 1.03
CA GLY A 195 0.42 -9.38 2.44
C GLY A 195 1.22 -10.46 3.18
N GLU A 196 1.19 -10.45 4.50
CA GLU A 196 1.94 -11.40 5.33
C GLU A 196 1.38 -12.81 5.13
N PRO A 197 2.15 -13.78 4.61
CA PRO A 197 1.66 -15.13 4.45
C PRO A 197 1.69 -15.89 5.78
N VAL A 198 0.84 -16.91 5.89
CA VAL A 198 0.98 -17.94 6.94
C VAL A 198 1.91 -19.05 6.45
N ARG A 199 2.63 -19.72 7.37
CA ARG A 199 3.65 -20.75 7.04
C ARG A 199 4.76 -20.16 6.19
N TRP A 200 5.58 -19.33 6.84
CA TRP A 200 6.65 -18.59 6.19
C TRP A 200 7.64 -19.52 5.53
N GLU A 201 7.97 -20.64 6.17
CA GLU A 201 8.85 -21.68 5.64
C GLU A 201 8.39 -22.17 4.26
N THR A 202 7.11 -22.51 4.09
CA THR A 202 6.53 -22.94 2.81
C THR A 202 6.62 -21.81 1.78
N ASN A 203 6.21 -20.58 2.15
CA ASN A 203 6.19 -19.47 1.20
C ASN A 203 7.59 -19.07 0.75
N LEU A 204 8.54 -19.00 1.68
CA LEU A 204 9.94 -18.70 1.38
C LEU A 204 10.54 -19.76 0.45
N GLN A 205 10.34 -21.05 0.74
CA GLN A 205 10.79 -22.15 -0.12
C GLN A 205 10.26 -22.00 -1.54
N LEU A 206 8.93 -21.91 -1.70
CA LEU A 206 8.31 -21.88 -3.02
C LEU A 206 8.61 -20.60 -3.80
N ILE A 207 8.63 -19.44 -3.15
CA ILE A 207 9.00 -18.18 -3.81
C ILE A 207 10.44 -18.26 -4.31
N ILE A 208 11.37 -18.74 -3.49
CA ILE A 208 12.78 -18.89 -3.88
C ILE A 208 12.90 -19.90 -5.04
N ASP A 209 12.23 -21.04 -4.98
CA ASP A 209 12.26 -22.04 -6.05
C ASP A 209 11.76 -21.45 -7.38
N LEU A 210 10.66 -20.70 -7.36
CA LEU A 210 10.15 -20.01 -8.55
C LEU A 210 11.13 -18.97 -9.09
N LEU A 211 11.80 -18.21 -8.22
CA LEU A 211 12.82 -17.24 -8.63
C LEU A 211 14.05 -17.94 -9.25
N LEU A 212 14.52 -19.03 -8.64
CA LEU A 212 15.69 -19.79 -9.11
C LEU A 212 15.44 -20.54 -10.41
N THR A 213 14.19 -20.91 -10.68
CA THR A 213 13.80 -21.71 -11.86
C THR A 213 13.15 -20.89 -12.96
N ASN A 214 13.21 -19.55 -12.87
CA ASN A 214 12.55 -18.64 -13.81
C ASN A 214 11.06 -18.99 -14.03
N GLY A 215 10.39 -19.35 -12.93
CA GLY A 215 8.97 -19.69 -12.89
C GLY A 215 8.60 -21.13 -13.27
N ASN A 216 9.56 -21.99 -13.63
CA ASN A 216 9.29 -23.37 -14.01
C ASN A 216 10.13 -24.38 -13.19
N PRO A 217 9.62 -24.85 -12.04
CA PRO A 217 10.32 -25.80 -11.19
C PRO A 217 10.70 -27.14 -11.83
N ASN A 218 10.06 -27.54 -12.94
CA ASN A 218 10.43 -28.75 -13.68
C ASN A 218 11.73 -28.60 -14.49
N GLN A 219 12.23 -27.38 -14.68
CA GLN A 219 13.40 -27.09 -15.51
C GLN A 219 14.41 -26.27 -14.70
N LEU A 220 15.46 -26.94 -14.23
CA LEU A 220 16.58 -26.25 -13.59
C LEU A 220 17.42 -25.53 -14.65
N PRO A 221 17.54 -24.19 -14.59
CA PRO A 221 18.36 -23.46 -15.54
C PRO A 221 19.85 -23.71 -15.28
N ALA A 222 20.67 -23.66 -16.35
CA ALA A 222 22.11 -23.87 -16.24
C ALA A 222 22.82 -22.82 -15.36
N ARG A 223 22.19 -21.66 -15.16
CA ARG A 223 22.64 -20.57 -14.28
C ARG A 223 21.45 -19.96 -13.58
N VAL A 224 21.66 -19.44 -12.38
CA VAL A 224 20.64 -18.68 -11.66
C VAL A 224 20.19 -17.49 -12.54
N PRO A 225 18.89 -17.35 -12.84
CA PRO A 225 18.38 -16.26 -13.67
C PRO A 225 18.55 -14.93 -12.94
N TYR A 226 19.16 -13.96 -13.62
CA TYR A 226 19.30 -12.60 -13.09
C TYR A 226 19.26 -11.54 -14.20
N PRO A 227 18.35 -10.53 -14.13
CA PRO A 227 17.28 -10.40 -13.14
C PRO A 227 16.34 -11.61 -13.19
N HIS A 228 15.84 -12.00 -12.01
CA HIS A 228 14.83 -13.05 -11.86
C HIS A 228 13.47 -12.57 -12.40
N ILE A 229 12.45 -13.44 -12.44
CA ILE A 229 11.09 -13.04 -12.80
C ILE A 229 10.61 -11.86 -11.92
N PRO A 230 9.79 -10.93 -12.43
CA PRO A 230 9.40 -9.73 -11.70
C PRO A 230 8.76 -10.04 -10.35
N VAL A 231 9.16 -9.29 -9.33
CA VAL A 231 8.58 -9.35 -7.98
C VAL A 231 7.90 -8.02 -7.67
N ILE A 232 6.62 -8.09 -7.32
CA ILE A 232 5.82 -6.99 -6.79
C ILE A 232 5.63 -7.27 -5.30
N ALA A 233 5.94 -6.30 -4.44
CA ALA A 233 5.69 -6.41 -3.01
C ALA A 233 4.80 -5.26 -2.53
N SER A 234 3.87 -5.56 -1.62
CA SER A 234 3.07 -4.53 -0.94
C SER A 234 3.40 -4.47 0.54
N ASN A 235 3.29 -3.30 1.16
CA ASN A 235 3.49 -3.10 2.60
C ASN A 235 4.91 -3.53 3.05
N MET A 236 5.80 -2.57 3.23
CA MET A 236 7.15 -2.86 3.70
C MET A 236 7.33 -2.59 5.21
N ASP A 237 6.23 -2.47 5.95
CA ASP A 237 6.26 -2.16 7.37
C ASP A 237 6.87 -3.35 8.12
N LEU A 238 8.02 -3.10 8.75
CA LEU A 238 8.69 -4.11 9.57
C LEU A 238 7.82 -4.48 10.78
N LEU A 239 7.20 -3.47 11.40
CA LEU A 239 6.42 -3.57 12.62
C LEU A 239 5.09 -2.82 12.48
N TRP A 240 4.06 -3.28 13.19
CA TRP A 240 2.77 -2.60 13.29
C TRP A 240 2.16 -2.74 14.71
N MET A 241 1.21 -1.85 15.04
CA MET A 241 0.57 -1.83 16.35
C MET A 241 -0.72 -2.67 16.38
N SER A 242 -0.74 -3.66 17.27
CA SER A 242 -1.92 -4.49 17.58
C SER A 242 -2.45 -4.15 18.99
N GLU A 243 -3.29 -5.01 19.56
CA GLU A 243 -3.75 -4.93 20.95
C GLU A 243 -2.63 -5.19 21.99
N ALA A 244 -1.52 -5.81 21.59
CA ALA A 244 -0.39 -6.05 22.48
C ALA A 244 0.36 -4.75 22.83
N ASN A 245 0.94 -4.70 24.03
CA ASN A 245 1.69 -3.54 24.53
C ASN A 245 3.02 -3.28 23.79
N ILE A 246 3.41 -4.13 22.84
CA ILE A 246 4.62 -3.98 22.03
C ILE A 246 4.31 -4.27 20.53
N PRO A 247 4.93 -3.55 19.58
CA PRO A 247 4.69 -3.71 18.14
C PRO A 247 4.92 -5.15 17.65
N ARG A 248 4.09 -5.65 16.73
CA ARG A 248 4.17 -7.01 16.15
C ARG A 248 4.86 -6.97 14.80
N PHE A 249 5.41 -8.11 14.37
CA PHE A 249 5.97 -8.23 13.02
C PHE A 249 4.88 -7.93 11.98
N GLY A 250 5.23 -7.08 11.02
CA GLY A 250 4.46 -6.84 9.81
C GLY A 250 5.06 -7.57 8.61
N HIS A 251 4.47 -7.33 7.44
CA HIS A 251 4.89 -7.93 6.18
C HIS A 251 6.36 -7.67 5.83
N GLY A 252 6.89 -6.50 6.18
CA GLY A 252 8.30 -6.16 5.97
C GLY A 252 9.27 -7.14 6.63
N THR A 253 8.89 -7.77 7.75
CA THR A 253 9.73 -8.81 8.38
C THR A 253 9.84 -10.04 7.48
N PHE A 254 8.74 -10.49 6.86
CA PHE A 254 8.78 -11.58 5.88
C PHE A 254 9.66 -11.23 4.68
N MET A 255 9.56 -9.98 4.19
CA MET A 255 10.39 -9.51 3.07
C MET A 255 11.88 -9.50 3.42
N VAL A 256 12.27 -9.08 4.63
CA VAL A 256 13.67 -9.16 5.10
C VAL A 256 14.18 -10.59 5.09
N CYS A 257 13.37 -11.57 5.52
CA CYS A 257 13.73 -12.99 5.45
C CYS A 257 13.91 -13.45 4.00
N LEU A 258 12.98 -13.10 3.11
CA LEU A 258 13.03 -13.47 1.70
C LEU A 258 14.28 -12.89 1.01
N GLU A 259 14.55 -11.59 1.19
CA GLU A 259 15.72 -10.91 0.66
C GLU A 259 17.02 -11.55 1.14
N SER A 260 17.11 -11.81 2.46
CA SER A 260 18.29 -12.39 3.09
C SER A 260 18.58 -13.80 2.59
N LEU A 261 17.54 -14.62 2.46
CA LEU A 261 17.68 -15.98 1.94
C LEU A 261 18.07 -15.97 0.47
N TYR A 262 17.38 -15.19 -0.37
CA TYR A 262 17.71 -15.06 -1.79
C TYR A 262 19.16 -14.62 -1.99
N LYS A 263 19.63 -13.62 -1.24
CA LYS A 263 21.02 -13.16 -1.27
C LYS A 263 22.01 -14.23 -0.85
N LYS A 264 21.75 -14.94 0.24
CA LYS A 264 22.64 -16.01 0.74
C LYS A 264 22.72 -17.19 -0.22
N ILE A 265 21.64 -17.52 -0.91
CA ILE A 265 21.58 -18.66 -1.85
C ILE A 265 22.20 -18.30 -3.20
N THR A 266 21.95 -17.10 -3.71
CA THR A 266 22.33 -16.74 -5.09
C THR A 266 23.55 -15.82 -5.21
N GLY A 267 23.91 -15.11 -4.13
CA GLY A 267 24.87 -14.01 -4.16
C GLY A 267 24.30 -12.68 -4.71
N TYR A 268 23.09 -12.69 -5.27
CA TYR A 268 22.45 -11.51 -5.87
C TYR A 268 21.41 -10.88 -4.94
N ASP A 269 21.26 -9.56 -5.04
CA ASP A 269 20.18 -8.87 -4.35
C ASP A 269 18.85 -9.13 -5.06
N LEU A 270 17.81 -9.45 -4.27
CA LEU A 270 16.43 -9.53 -4.74
C LEU A 270 16.00 -8.15 -5.24
N LYS A 271 15.47 -8.10 -6.47
CA LYS A 271 15.01 -6.88 -7.14
C LYS A 271 13.50 -6.83 -7.21
N TYR A 272 12.91 -5.80 -6.61
CA TYR A 272 11.50 -5.49 -6.83
C TYR A 272 11.34 -4.77 -8.16
N ASP A 273 10.37 -5.19 -8.97
CA ASP A 273 9.94 -4.41 -10.12
C ASP A 273 9.01 -3.28 -9.64
N TYR A 274 8.17 -3.54 -8.63
CA TYR A 274 7.40 -2.52 -7.89
C TYR A 274 7.30 -2.79 -6.40
N LEU A 275 7.32 -1.70 -5.65
CA LEU A 275 6.87 -1.62 -4.26
C LEU A 275 5.56 -0.82 -4.23
N VAL A 276 4.57 -1.33 -3.52
CA VAL A 276 3.26 -0.68 -3.33
C VAL A 276 2.88 -0.64 -1.85
N GLY A 277 1.83 0.11 -1.50
CA GLY A 277 1.54 0.46 -0.11
C GLY A 277 2.34 1.68 0.34
N LYS A 278 1.99 2.26 1.48
CA LYS A 278 2.75 3.38 2.06
C LYS A 278 4.17 2.91 2.40
N PRO A 279 5.21 3.74 2.21
CA PRO A 279 5.19 5.14 1.80
C PRO A 279 5.23 5.38 0.27
N CYS A 280 4.98 4.37 -0.58
CA CYS A 280 5.23 4.48 -2.02
C CYS A 280 4.33 5.52 -2.70
N GLU A 281 4.91 6.30 -3.61
CA GLU A 281 4.24 7.37 -4.37
C GLU A 281 2.97 6.87 -5.10
N LEU A 282 3.02 5.66 -5.67
CA LEU A 282 1.90 5.05 -6.39
C LEU A 282 0.63 4.92 -5.53
N THR A 283 0.80 4.70 -4.22
CA THR A 283 -0.31 4.62 -3.26
C THR A 283 -1.05 5.96 -3.16
N TYR A 284 -0.31 7.06 -3.09
CA TYR A 284 -0.88 8.40 -3.07
C TYR A 284 -1.46 8.79 -4.43
N GLN A 285 -0.83 8.43 -5.54
CA GLN A 285 -1.40 8.63 -6.87
C GLN A 285 -2.78 7.97 -6.99
N TYR A 286 -2.91 6.71 -6.57
CA TYR A 286 -4.19 6.00 -6.58
C TYR A 286 -5.21 6.66 -5.63
N ALA A 287 -4.80 7.05 -4.41
CA ALA A 287 -5.66 7.76 -3.46
C ALA A 287 -6.19 9.08 -4.05
N VAL A 288 -5.35 9.84 -4.76
CA VAL A 288 -5.77 11.08 -5.42
C VAL A 288 -6.73 10.81 -6.57
N GLN A 289 -6.56 9.75 -7.36
CA GLN A 289 -7.55 9.38 -8.37
C GLN A 289 -8.94 9.08 -7.75
N LEU A 290 -8.98 8.52 -6.54
CA LEU A 290 -10.24 8.33 -5.81
C LEU A 290 -10.80 9.66 -5.28
N LEU A 291 -9.97 10.52 -4.70
CA LEU A 291 -10.40 11.84 -4.22
C LEU A 291 -10.95 12.73 -5.34
N LEU A 292 -10.33 12.69 -6.53
CA LEU A 292 -10.78 13.46 -7.69
C LEU A 292 -12.17 13.02 -8.20
N LYS A 293 -12.58 11.77 -7.94
CA LYS A 293 -13.95 11.29 -8.23
C LYS A 293 -14.98 11.80 -7.21
N GLN A 294 -14.52 12.35 -6.08
CA GLN A 294 -15.35 12.90 -5.01
C GLN A 294 -15.50 14.43 -5.10
N VAL A 295 -15.11 15.07 -6.21
CA VAL A 295 -15.35 16.50 -6.43
C VAL A 295 -16.15 16.71 -7.72
N GLN A 296 -16.89 17.82 -7.82
CA GLN A 296 -17.61 18.12 -9.07
C GLN A 296 -16.63 18.42 -10.22
N GLN A 297 -15.58 19.16 -9.89
CA GLN A 297 -14.57 19.63 -10.83
C GLN A 297 -13.19 19.32 -10.24
N PRO A 298 -12.32 18.57 -10.95
CA PRO A 298 -10.97 18.25 -10.50
C PRO A 298 -10.16 19.48 -10.04
N GLN A 299 -10.41 20.64 -10.64
CA GLN A 299 -9.80 21.94 -10.32
C GLN A 299 -10.06 22.41 -8.87
N GLN A 300 -11.10 21.89 -8.23
CA GLN A 300 -11.43 22.24 -6.86
C GLN A 300 -10.43 21.63 -5.88
N LEU A 301 -9.91 20.43 -6.12
CA LEU A 301 -9.01 19.76 -5.19
C LEU A 301 -7.57 20.28 -5.35
N VAL A 302 -7.15 21.15 -4.44
CA VAL A 302 -5.84 21.84 -4.54
C VAL A 302 -4.86 21.36 -3.47
N THR A 303 -5.34 21.16 -2.24
CA THR A 303 -4.52 20.75 -1.08
C THR A 303 -4.90 19.35 -0.62
N LEU A 304 -3.92 18.55 -0.20
CA LEU A 304 -4.13 17.26 0.46
C LEU A 304 -3.53 17.28 1.87
N TYR A 305 -4.17 16.56 2.79
CA TYR A 305 -3.63 16.28 4.12
C TYR A 305 -3.54 14.77 4.33
N GLY A 306 -2.32 14.27 4.46
CA GLY A 306 -2.04 12.89 4.85
C GLY A 306 -1.90 12.79 6.36
N ILE A 307 -2.88 12.17 7.02
CA ILE A 307 -2.98 12.08 8.48
C ILE A 307 -2.58 10.66 8.90
N GLY A 308 -1.51 10.53 9.68
CA GLY A 308 -0.88 9.25 10.03
C GLY A 308 -0.24 9.27 11.40
N ASP A 309 0.11 8.09 11.91
CA ASP A 309 0.75 7.90 13.22
C ASP A 309 2.22 7.45 13.09
N ASN A 310 2.70 7.15 11.88
CA ASN A 310 4.03 6.60 11.66
C ASN A 310 4.88 7.47 10.72
N ILE A 311 6.02 7.92 11.26
CA ILE A 311 6.97 8.80 10.57
C ILE A 311 7.55 8.15 9.30
N ASN A 312 7.88 6.86 9.35
CA ASN A 312 8.59 6.18 8.27
C ASN A 312 7.65 5.73 7.12
N THR A 313 6.33 5.83 7.31
CA THR A 313 5.34 5.36 6.34
C THR A 313 4.39 6.49 5.92
N ASP A 314 3.66 7.08 6.85
CA ASP A 314 2.64 8.09 6.53
C ASP A 314 3.26 9.44 6.24
N ILE A 315 4.14 9.91 7.14
CA ILE A 315 4.78 11.22 7.01
C ILE A 315 5.74 11.21 5.83
N PHE A 316 6.58 10.18 5.76
CA PHE A 316 7.46 9.96 4.64
C PHE A 316 6.69 9.90 3.31
N GLY A 317 5.61 9.12 3.25
CA GLY A 317 4.82 8.96 2.03
C GLY A 317 4.15 10.27 1.58
N ALA A 318 3.54 11.01 2.51
CA ALA A 318 2.91 12.30 2.22
C ALA A 318 3.94 13.33 1.73
N ASN A 319 5.12 13.38 2.35
CA ASN A 319 6.20 14.29 1.95
C ASN A 319 6.84 13.89 0.62
N LEU A 320 7.03 12.59 0.37
CA LEU A 320 7.50 12.08 -0.92
C LEU A 320 6.53 12.50 -2.03
N TYR A 321 5.23 12.36 -1.78
CA TYR A 321 4.20 12.79 -2.72
C TYR A 321 4.15 14.31 -2.89
N HIS A 322 4.38 15.09 -1.83
CA HIS A 322 4.52 16.55 -1.94
C HIS A 322 5.66 16.96 -2.88
N GLN A 323 6.82 16.31 -2.75
CA GLN A 323 7.96 16.55 -3.64
C GLN A 323 7.62 16.18 -5.09
N TYR A 324 6.92 15.06 -5.30
CA TYR A 324 6.44 14.65 -6.62
C TYR A 324 5.53 15.70 -7.27
N LEU A 325 4.62 16.32 -6.50
CA LEU A 325 3.74 17.39 -6.98
C LEU A 325 4.54 18.67 -7.33
N SER A 326 5.62 18.95 -6.60
CA SER A 326 6.44 20.15 -6.76
C SER A 326 7.47 20.06 -7.90
N ASP A 327 8.04 18.88 -8.13
CA ASP A 327 9.12 18.69 -9.11
C ASP A 327 8.57 18.51 -10.54
N LYS A 328 8.32 19.63 -11.23
CA LYS A 328 7.92 19.67 -12.65
C LYS A 328 8.97 19.13 -13.64
N SER A 329 10.20 18.88 -13.19
CA SER A 329 11.34 18.47 -14.03
C SER A 329 11.70 16.99 -13.93
N SER A 330 11.18 16.29 -12.93
CA SER A 330 11.40 14.86 -12.70
C SER A 330 10.76 14.02 -13.82
N ALA A 331 11.62 13.46 -14.67
CA ALA A 331 11.29 12.51 -15.75
C ALA A 331 10.78 11.14 -15.25
N ARG A 332 10.24 11.05 -14.02
CA ARG A 332 9.91 9.80 -13.36
C ARG A 332 8.62 9.16 -13.88
N LEU A 333 7.69 9.93 -14.46
CA LEU A 333 6.48 9.45 -15.17
C LEU A 333 5.99 10.49 -16.22
N PRO A 334 5.20 10.11 -17.25
CA PRO A 334 4.70 11.04 -18.27
C PRO A 334 3.79 12.13 -17.68
N ALA A 335 3.94 13.35 -18.20
CA ALA A 335 3.24 14.56 -17.73
C ALA A 335 1.71 14.49 -17.75
N ASN A 336 1.13 13.52 -18.49
CA ASN A 336 -0.32 13.38 -18.68
C ASN A 336 -1.04 12.68 -17.50
N GLU A 337 -0.32 12.15 -16.51
CA GLU A 337 -0.89 11.38 -15.39
C GLU A 337 -0.78 12.10 -14.04
N ARG A 338 -0.15 13.29 -14.00
CA ARG A 338 -0.10 14.11 -12.80
C ARG A 338 -1.45 14.78 -12.57
N PRO A 339 -1.94 14.83 -11.32
CA PRO A 339 -3.10 15.64 -11.00
C PRO A 339 -2.72 17.11 -11.16
N GLU A 340 -3.05 17.70 -12.31
CA GLU A 340 -2.64 19.06 -12.69
C GLU A 340 -3.03 20.11 -11.64
N PHE A 341 -4.14 19.86 -10.93
CA PHE A 341 -4.76 20.81 -10.01
C PHE A 341 -4.29 20.67 -8.56
N VAL A 342 -3.86 19.48 -8.14
CA VAL A 342 -3.34 19.24 -6.79
C VAL A 342 -1.92 19.82 -6.71
N LYS A 343 -1.71 20.76 -5.78
CA LYS A 343 -0.44 21.50 -5.66
C LYS A 343 0.40 21.07 -4.47
N SER A 344 -0.24 20.61 -3.40
CA SER A 344 0.44 20.31 -2.14
C SER A 344 -0.16 19.09 -1.47
N CYS A 345 0.69 18.37 -0.75
CA CYS A 345 0.31 17.35 0.21
C CYS A 345 1.03 17.66 1.53
N TYR A 346 0.29 17.96 2.59
CA TYR A 346 0.84 18.24 3.92
C TYR A 346 0.71 16.99 4.79
N SER A 347 1.77 16.67 5.52
CA SER A 347 1.79 15.52 6.42
C SER A 347 1.37 15.94 7.84
N VAL A 348 0.42 15.24 8.43
CA VAL A 348 -0.06 15.46 9.80
C VAL A 348 0.22 14.21 10.63
N LEU A 349 1.10 14.34 11.61
CA LEU A 349 1.46 13.27 12.53
C LEU A 349 0.59 13.35 13.79
N VAL A 350 -0.12 12.27 14.12
CA VAL A 350 -0.86 12.13 15.38
C VAL A 350 -0.08 11.29 16.39
N LYS A 351 -0.33 11.49 17.69
CA LYS A 351 0.41 10.84 18.79
C LYS A 351 -0.30 9.61 19.37
N THR A 352 -1.28 9.09 18.65
CA THR A 352 -2.19 8.03 19.13
C THR A 352 -1.76 6.60 18.77
N GLY A 353 -0.64 6.44 18.05
CA GLY A 353 -0.20 5.16 17.50
C GLY A 353 1.29 4.88 17.69
N VAL A 354 1.99 4.48 16.62
CA VAL A 354 3.42 4.13 16.60
C VAL A 354 4.26 5.29 17.13
N PHE A 355 3.99 6.52 16.68
CA PHE A 355 4.58 7.71 17.26
C PHE A 355 3.84 8.07 18.55
N ASN A 356 4.60 8.11 19.66
CA ASN A 356 4.15 8.66 20.93
C ASN A 356 5.31 9.40 21.61
N ASN A 357 5.01 10.31 22.53
CA ASN A 357 6.03 11.14 23.20
C ASN A 357 7.01 10.33 24.08
N GLU A 358 6.74 9.06 24.34
CA GLU A 358 7.53 8.20 25.23
C GLU A 358 8.58 7.36 24.46
N ILE A 359 8.43 7.21 23.14
CA ILE A 359 9.35 6.49 22.25
C ILE A 359 10.18 7.49 21.39
N ALA A 360 10.44 8.68 21.93
CA ALA A 360 11.49 9.53 21.40
C ALA A 360 12.84 8.85 21.68
N ASP A 361 13.65 8.63 20.63
CA ASP A 361 14.98 8.01 20.66
C ASP A 361 15.07 6.47 20.73
N THR A 362 14.63 5.80 19.67
CA THR A 362 15.47 4.70 19.17
C THR A 362 15.89 4.98 17.73
N GLU A 363 17.20 5.18 17.53
CA GLU A 363 17.90 5.43 16.26
C GLU A 363 17.79 4.27 15.24
N LEU A 364 16.82 3.37 15.38
CA LEU A 364 16.69 2.18 14.55
C LEU A 364 15.91 2.52 13.28
N ASP A 365 16.63 2.68 12.17
CA ASP A 365 16.02 2.89 10.86
C ASP A 365 15.37 1.59 10.35
N HIS A 366 14.05 1.52 10.46
CA HIS A 366 13.22 0.44 9.93
C HIS A 366 12.72 0.71 8.50
N SER A 367 13.27 1.71 7.82
CA SER A 367 12.83 2.02 6.47
C SER A 367 13.20 0.89 5.50
N PRO A 368 12.36 0.66 4.47
CA PRO A 368 12.68 -0.32 3.44
C PRO A 368 14.04 -0.02 2.83
N ARG A 369 14.86 -1.05 2.59
CA ARG A 369 16.22 -0.94 2.05
C ARG A 369 16.31 0.04 0.87
N ASP A 370 15.35 -0.06 -0.04
CA ASP A 370 15.32 0.70 -1.29
C ASP A 370 14.86 2.16 -1.11
N LEU A 371 14.46 2.56 0.11
CA LEU A 371 14.05 3.91 0.49
C LEU A 371 15.03 4.63 1.42
N LEU A 372 16.04 3.92 1.97
CA LEU A 372 17.00 4.47 2.94
C LEU A 372 17.76 5.72 2.45
N ASN A 373 17.90 5.89 1.13
CA ASN A 373 18.70 6.98 0.54
C ASN A 373 17.92 8.27 0.24
N LEU A 374 16.62 8.34 0.56
CA LEU A 374 15.75 9.44 0.14
C LEU A 374 15.78 10.68 1.06
N GLY A 375 16.64 10.69 2.09
CA GLY A 375 16.90 11.85 2.94
C GLY A 375 16.06 11.88 4.22
N THR A 376 16.58 12.54 5.25
CA THR A 376 15.94 12.67 6.57
C THR A 376 14.76 13.65 6.57
N ASP A 377 14.75 14.60 5.65
CA ASP A 377 13.74 15.67 5.61
C ASP A 377 12.33 15.13 5.32
N LEU A 378 12.23 14.01 4.60
CA LEU A 378 10.95 13.33 4.36
C LEU A 378 10.28 12.83 5.64
N ARG A 379 11.02 12.70 6.74
CA ARG A 379 10.50 12.26 8.04
C ARG A 379 9.98 13.40 8.92
N GLN A 380 10.10 14.65 8.47
CA GLN A 380 9.63 15.81 9.23
C GLN A 380 8.16 16.10 8.91
N ALA A 381 7.29 15.98 9.92
CA ALA A 381 5.89 16.29 9.74
C ALA A 381 5.65 17.80 9.61
N THR A 382 4.78 18.21 8.68
CA THR A 382 4.28 19.59 8.60
C THR A 382 3.58 20.01 9.90
N TYR A 383 2.75 19.11 10.45
CA TYR A 383 2.02 19.33 11.69
C TYR A 383 2.15 18.10 12.60
N ILE A 384 2.34 18.31 13.90
CA ILE A 384 2.33 17.26 14.92
C ILE A 384 1.23 17.61 15.93
N LEU A 385 0.21 16.77 16.01
CA LEU A 385 -1.01 17.02 16.78
C LEU A 385 -1.33 15.83 17.68
N ASP A 386 -2.14 16.03 18.72
CA ASP A 386 -2.32 14.99 19.73
C ASP A 386 -3.15 13.81 19.20
N ASP A 387 -4.23 14.09 18.48
CA ASP A 387 -5.09 13.07 17.88
C ASP A 387 -5.76 13.55 16.59
N VAL A 388 -6.53 12.66 15.95
CA VAL A 388 -7.23 12.94 14.69
C VAL A 388 -8.34 13.99 14.82
N ASN A 389 -8.92 14.16 16.01
CA ASN A 389 -9.95 15.18 16.24
C ASN A 389 -9.32 16.57 16.18
N VAL A 390 -8.19 16.75 16.87
CA VAL A 390 -7.40 17.99 16.84
C VAL A 390 -6.83 18.24 15.44
N ALA A 391 -6.42 17.18 14.73
CA ALA A 391 -5.98 17.29 13.34
C ALA A 391 -7.04 17.87 12.42
N ILE A 392 -8.27 17.35 12.49
CA ILE A 392 -9.39 17.83 11.68
C ILE A 392 -9.69 19.29 12.01
N ASP A 393 -9.74 19.67 13.29
CA ASP A 393 -9.99 21.07 13.69
C ASP A 393 -8.92 22.02 13.17
N HIS A 394 -7.65 21.63 13.30
CA HIS A 394 -6.54 22.42 12.78
C HIS A 394 -6.63 22.60 11.26
N ILE A 395 -6.91 21.53 10.51
CA ILE A 395 -7.03 21.59 9.05
C ILE A 395 -8.17 22.51 8.64
N PHE A 396 -9.34 22.40 9.29
CA PHE A 396 -10.47 23.28 8.99
C PHE A 396 -10.15 24.74 9.30
N GLN A 397 -9.44 25.02 10.40
CA GLN A 397 -8.99 26.36 10.73
C GLN A 397 -8.01 26.91 9.68
N VAL A 398 -7.07 26.10 9.19
CA VAL A 398 -6.09 26.50 8.16
C VAL A 398 -6.78 26.78 6.81
N GLU A 399 -7.70 25.93 6.38
CA GLU A 399 -8.32 26.01 5.05
C GLU A 399 -9.51 26.98 5.00
N LEU A 400 -10.23 27.17 6.10
CA LEU A 400 -11.45 28.00 6.15
C LEU A 400 -11.27 29.32 6.93
N GLY A 401 -10.24 29.44 7.77
CA GLY A 401 -10.03 30.59 8.66
C GLY A 401 -11.22 30.82 9.62
N ASP A 402 -11.39 32.07 10.09
CA ASP A 402 -12.51 32.45 10.99
C ASP A 402 -13.91 32.37 10.34
N LYS A 403 -14.00 32.01 9.05
CA LYS A 403 -15.27 31.76 8.34
C LYS A 403 -15.87 30.39 8.69
N GLU A 404 -15.20 29.64 9.56
CA GLU A 404 -15.56 28.30 10.05
C GLU A 404 -17.06 28.13 10.33
N LYS A 405 -17.67 29.06 11.08
CA LYS A 405 -19.11 28.98 11.42
C LYS A 405 -20.04 29.06 10.21
N ALA A 406 -19.80 30.00 9.29
CA ALA A 406 -20.70 30.26 8.17
C ALA A 406 -20.62 29.18 7.07
N VAL A 407 -19.47 28.52 6.93
CA VAL A 407 -19.29 27.40 5.98
C VAL A 407 -19.83 26.10 6.57
N LEU A 408 -19.55 25.81 7.84
CA LEU A 408 -20.09 24.64 8.53
C LEU A 408 -21.62 24.71 8.67
N GLU A 409 -22.22 25.88 8.91
CA GLU A 409 -23.68 26.07 8.91
C GLU A 409 -24.32 25.93 7.53
N LYS A 410 -23.53 26.03 6.46
CA LYS A 410 -23.99 25.85 5.07
C LYS A 410 -23.82 24.41 4.58
N TRP A 411 -22.98 23.63 5.26
CA TRP A 411 -22.67 22.23 4.98
C TRP A 411 -23.48 21.28 5.88
N ARG A 412 -23.79 21.72 7.11
CA ARG A 412 -24.86 21.19 7.96
C ARG A 412 -26.21 21.60 7.39
#